data_AF-A0A8T5MLQ5-F1
#
_entry.id   AF-A0A8T5MLQ5-F1
#
_cell.length_a   1.000
_cell.length_b   1.000
_cell.length_c   1.000
_cell.angle_alpha   90.00
_cell.angle_beta   90.00
_cell.angle_gamma   90.00
#
_symmetry.space_group_name_H-M   'P 1'
#
loop_
_entity.id
_entity.type
_entity.pdbx_description
1 polymer ?
#
loop_
_entity_poly.entity_id
_entity_poly.type
_entity_poly.pdbx_seq_one_letter_code
_entity_poly.pdbx_strand_id
1 'polypeptide(L)'
;MKLTIPLMLLILLIPSALTYGCAPGSTSIVLECTAPLIQKGDGCCMDADHNGICDIDERPAKKEENKTEEAPAQEETTDALEEQEAKETTEETKEEVTAEGQKGTLESAEKTGKLFADNWQRKQYNVMYAFFTPSLKQKKTSTEFSTIMELEPLYKRVNKVDFNGVKMSDEDTAELDMTIHTNIQDIKIPGATLEFMGGEWKVKAFVDVFELEAYYAACSGYRYDNKYTMKDCAYDFAKKVKNSSYCNISGCHYTECLKAMGKTVNYMHEAEQCKICQPVGKTTNTCILDVAISRDKIAACNTISEDRYSDKYCVCYGGFAKAKNNVAYCNTIQDPDNKYLCEKAYKGEYC
;
A
#
# COMPACT_ATOMS: atom_id res chain seq x y z
N MET A 1 -57.60 -5.43 35.74
CA MET A 1 -58.24 -5.71 34.43
C MET A 1 -57.17 -6.28 33.52
N LYS A 2 -57.30 -7.56 33.15
CA LYS A 2 -56.38 -8.26 32.23
C LYS A 2 -56.90 -8.06 30.81
N LEU A 3 -56.12 -7.42 29.94
CA LEU A 3 -56.45 -7.29 28.53
C LEU A 3 -55.48 -8.14 27.71
N THR A 4 -55.97 -9.28 27.24
CA THR A 4 -55.33 -10.20 26.30
C THR A 4 -55.54 -9.70 24.87
N ILE A 5 -54.48 -9.46 24.13
CA ILE A 5 -54.50 -9.18 22.68
C ILE A 5 -54.09 -10.47 21.95
N PRO A 6 -54.90 -11.03 21.04
CA PRO A 6 -54.54 -12.23 20.31
C PRO A 6 -53.65 -11.92 19.11
N LEU A 7 -52.62 -12.76 19.02
CA LEU A 7 -51.69 -13.00 17.93
C LEU A 7 -52.46 -13.33 16.63
N MET A 8 -52.52 -12.41 15.67
CA MET A 8 -52.96 -12.71 14.30
C MET A 8 -51.75 -12.93 13.40
N LEU A 9 -51.52 -14.22 13.13
CA LEU A 9 -50.54 -14.80 12.24
C LEU A 9 -51.00 -14.56 10.79
N LEU A 10 -50.45 -13.57 10.09
CA LEU A 10 -50.69 -13.37 8.65
C LEU A 10 -49.56 -14.04 7.85
N ILE A 11 -49.82 -15.28 7.45
CA ILE A 11 -49.02 -16.05 6.50
C ILE A 11 -49.30 -15.47 5.11
N LEU A 12 -48.30 -14.82 4.50
CA LEU A 12 -48.31 -14.42 3.09
C LEU A 12 -47.33 -15.31 2.33
N LEU A 13 -47.89 -16.36 1.73
CA LEU A 13 -47.28 -17.19 0.69
C LEU A 13 -47.19 -16.35 -0.60
N ILE A 14 -45.98 -16.11 -1.11
CA ILE A 14 -45.76 -15.69 -2.50
C ILE A 14 -44.93 -16.77 -3.20
N PRO A 15 -45.39 -17.29 -4.36
CA PRO A 15 -44.76 -18.40 -5.06
C PRO A 15 -43.65 -17.95 -6.03
N SER A 16 -42.62 -18.81 -6.10
CA SER A 16 -42.01 -19.37 -7.31
C SER A 16 -41.41 -18.46 -8.40
N ALA A 17 -40.11 -18.70 -8.61
CA ALA A 17 -39.48 -19.01 -9.90
C ALA A 17 -39.36 -17.91 -10.97
N LEU A 18 -38.19 -17.27 -11.00
CA LEU A 18 -37.57 -16.77 -12.23
C LEU A 18 -36.05 -17.04 -12.14
N THR A 19 -35.65 -18.23 -12.57
CA THR A 19 -34.25 -18.57 -12.85
C THR A 19 -33.87 -18.00 -14.21
N TYR A 20 -33.25 -16.82 -14.23
CA TYR A 20 -32.51 -16.33 -15.40
C TYR A 20 -31.14 -17.01 -15.44
N GLY A 21 -30.98 -17.94 -16.38
CA GLY A 21 -29.69 -18.50 -16.73
C GLY A 21 -28.91 -17.53 -17.62
N CYS A 22 -27.83 -16.96 -17.10
CA CYS A 22 -26.79 -16.36 -17.92
C CYS A 22 -25.84 -17.47 -18.38
N ALA A 23 -25.84 -17.77 -19.68
CA ALA A 23 -24.79 -18.54 -20.31
C ALA A 23 -23.55 -17.62 -20.48
N PRO A 24 -22.36 -17.99 -19.98
CA PRO A 24 -21.14 -17.29 -20.32
C PRO A 24 -20.74 -17.67 -21.76
N GLY A 25 -20.96 -16.77 -22.70
CA GLY A 25 -20.35 -16.84 -24.03
C GLY A 25 -18.90 -16.40 -23.94
N SER A 26 -17.98 -17.35 -23.76
CA SER A 26 -16.55 -17.11 -23.90
C SER A 26 -16.22 -17.02 -25.39
N THR A 27 -16.17 -15.80 -25.94
CA THR A 27 -15.54 -15.56 -27.25
C THR A 27 -14.03 -15.71 -27.08
N SER A 28 -13.48 -16.86 -27.45
CA SER A 28 -12.04 -17.05 -27.60
C SER A 28 -11.56 -16.19 -28.76
N ILE A 29 -10.84 -15.12 -28.47
CA ILE A 29 -10.14 -14.32 -29.49
C ILE A 29 -8.97 -15.18 -29.97
N VAL A 30 -9.04 -15.65 -31.21
CA VAL A 30 -7.92 -16.37 -31.85
C VAL A 30 -6.89 -15.32 -32.26
N LEU A 31 -5.73 -15.32 -31.61
CA LEU A 31 -4.58 -14.49 -31.96
C LEU A 31 -3.79 -15.19 -33.08
N GLU A 32 -3.90 -14.73 -34.32
CA GLU A 32 -3.06 -15.22 -35.43
C GLU A 32 -1.74 -14.43 -35.47
N CYS A 33 -0.61 -15.14 -35.32
CA CYS A 33 0.73 -14.56 -35.48
C CYS A 33 1.18 -14.70 -36.94
N THR A 34 1.60 -13.61 -37.57
CA THR A 34 2.22 -13.62 -38.91
C THR A 34 3.72 -13.88 -38.81
N ALA A 35 4.25 -14.72 -39.70
CA ALA A 35 5.68 -15.03 -39.74
C ALA A 35 6.53 -13.74 -39.82
N PRO A 36 7.66 -13.63 -39.08
CA PRO A 36 8.39 -14.72 -38.39
C PRO A 36 7.95 -15.01 -36.94
N LEU A 37 6.79 -14.51 -36.50
CA LEU A 37 6.35 -14.66 -35.11
C LEU A 37 5.65 -16.01 -34.85
N ILE A 38 5.93 -16.60 -33.68
CA ILE A 38 5.34 -17.84 -33.16
C ILE A 38 4.47 -17.53 -31.93
N GLN A 39 3.29 -18.13 -31.83
CA GLN A 39 2.40 -17.96 -30.68
C GLN A 39 2.95 -18.68 -29.44
N LYS A 40 3.10 -17.97 -28.32
CA LYS A 40 3.53 -18.55 -27.04
C LYS A 40 2.46 -18.32 -25.97
N GLY A 41 1.72 -19.37 -25.63
CA GLY A 41 0.59 -19.31 -24.71
C GLY A 41 -0.64 -18.60 -25.29
N ASP A 42 -1.57 -18.24 -24.42
CA ASP A 42 -2.92 -17.79 -24.82
C ASP A 42 -3.00 -16.30 -25.22
N GLY A 43 -1.88 -15.59 -25.38
CA GLY A 43 -1.95 -14.13 -25.54
C GLY A 43 -0.76 -13.38 -26.13
N CYS A 44 0.30 -14.01 -26.63
CA CYS A 44 1.38 -13.27 -27.29
C CYS A 44 2.04 -14.02 -28.47
N CYS A 45 2.50 -13.23 -29.44
CA CYS A 45 3.35 -13.65 -30.55
C CYS A 45 4.80 -13.26 -30.22
N MET A 46 5.72 -14.22 -30.21
CA MET A 46 7.17 -13.99 -30.01
C MET A 46 7.93 -14.21 -31.31
N ASP A 47 9.06 -13.53 -31.52
CA ASP A 47 9.98 -13.93 -32.58
C ASP A 47 10.57 -15.33 -32.30
N ALA A 48 10.90 -16.05 -33.37
CA ALA A 48 11.52 -17.38 -33.25
C ALA A 48 12.91 -17.32 -32.58
N ASP A 49 13.57 -16.16 -32.65
CA ASP A 49 14.97 -15.97 -32.26
C ASP A 49 15.16 -15.50 -30.80
N HIS A 50 14.08 -15.40 -30.00
CA HIS A 50 14.12 -15.11 -28.56
C HIS A 50 14.79 -13.78 -28.19
N ASN A 51 14.72 -12.78 -29.05
CA ASN A 51 15.40 -11.50 -28.89
C ASN A 51 14.48 -10.43 -28.31
N GLY A 52 13.96 -10.63 -27.10
CA GLY A 52 13.61 -9.55 -26.15
C GLY A 52 12.71 -8.38 -26.58
N ILE A 53 12.01 -8.41 -27.72
CA ILE A 53 11.15 -7.30 -28.22
C ILE A 53 9.78 -7.31 -27.51
N CYS A 54 9.81 -7.33 -26.18
CA CYS A 54 8.70 -6.90 -25.33
C CYS A 54 9.28 -6.05 -24.20
N ASP A 55 10.16 -5.12 -24.55
CA ASP A 55 10.49 -3.98 -23.72
C ASP A 55 10.58 -2.76 -24.63
N ILE A 56 9.60 -1.86 -24.49
CA ILE A 56 9.81 -0.42 -24.50
C ILE A 56 10.43 0.15 -25.80
N ASP A 57 9.56 0.75 -26.62
CA ASP A 57 9.83 1.85 -27.55
C ASP A 57 9.66 1.57 -29.05
N GLU A 58 8.42 1.81 -29.50
CA GLU A 58 8.17 2.77 -30.57
C GLU A 58 9.06 4.03 -30.37
N ARG A 59 10.21 4.10 -31.05
CA ARG A 59 10.91 5.36 -31.36
C ARG A 59 11.33 5.37 -32.82
N PRO A 60 11.14 6.49 -33.54
CA PRO A 60 11.42 6.55 -34.97
C PRO A 60 12.92 6.50 -35.26
N ALA A 61 13.22 5.81 -36.36
CA ALA A 61 14.53 5.41 -36.85
C ALA A 61 15.56 6.55 -36.95
N LYS A 62 16.75 6.31 -36.37
CA LYS A 62 18.01 6.81 -36.93
C LYS A 62 18.71 5.66 -37.63
N LYS A 63 18.88 5.81 -38.94
CA LYS A 63 19.75 5.00 -39.79
C LYS A 63 21.19 5.13 -39.32
N GLU A 64 21.86 4.02 -39.11
CA GLU A 64 23.28 3.88 -39.39
C GLU A 64 23.57 2.44 -39.81
N GLU A 65 24.25 2.31 -40.95
CA GLU A 65 24.55 1.08 -41.66
C GLU A 65 25.84 0.41 -41.14
N ASN A 66 25.95 -0.89 -41.46
CA ASN A 66 27.18 -1.67 -41.64
C ASN A 66 27.80 -2.20 -40.32
N LYS A 67 28.19 -3.47 -40.16
CA LYS A 67 28.77 -4.42 -41.14
C LYS A 67 28.80 -5.86 -40.58
N THR A 68 28.64 -6.82 -41.49
CA THR A 68 28.85 -8.29 -41.47
C THR A 68 30.05 -8.84 -40.69
N GLU A 69 29.91 -9.98 -39.99
CA GLU A 69 30.72 -11.21 -40.21
C GLU A 69 30.13 -12.46 -39.53
N GLU A 70 30.20 -13.59 -40.26
CA GLU A 70 29.67 -14.93 -39.97
C GLU A 70 30.55 -15.77 -39.01
N ALA A 71 29.89 -16.64 -38.22
CA ALA A 71 30.11 -18.10 -37.95
C ALA A 71 31.54 -18.66 -37.67
N PRO A 72 31.74 -19.86 -37.02
CA PRO A 72 30.79 -20.97 -36.90
C PRO A 72 30.75 -21.72 -35.55
N ALA A 73 29.87 -22.72 -35.55
CA ALA A 73 29.44 -23.66 -34.51
C ALA A 73 30.52 -24.62 -33.96
N GLN A 74 30.24 -25.19 -32.78
CA GLN A 74 30.49 -26.60 -32.44
C GLN A 74 29.58 -27.09 -31.29
N GLU A 75 29.22 -28.37 -31.39
CA GLU A 75 28.26 -29.15 -30.61
C GLU A 75 28.82 -29.79 -29.31
N GLU A 76 27.87 -30.09 -28.41
CA GLU A 76 27.69 -31.29 -27.59
C GLU A 76 28.49 -31.61 -26.29
N THR A 77 27.66 -31.93 -25.27
CA THR A 77 27.83 -32.85 -24.10
C THR A 77 28.72 -32.35 -22.94
N THR A 78 28.39 -32.50 -21.65
CA THR A 78 27.72 -33.60 -20.92
C THR A 78 27.23 -33.11 -19.54
N ASP A 79 26.29 -33.85 -18.96
CA ASP A 79 25.76 -33.75 -17.60
C ASP A 79 26.78 -33.88 -16.45
N ALA A 80 26.36 -33.35 -15.31
CA ALA A 80 26.78 -33.68 -13.94
C ALA A 80 28.10 -33.08 -13.41
N LEU A 81 27.99 -31.94 -12.72
CA LEU A 81 28.72 -31.73 -11.47
C LEU A 81 27.99 -30.74 -10.55
N GLU A 82 27.52 -31.30 -9.44
CA GLU A 82 27.09 -30.64 -8.21
C GLU A 82 28.21 -29.80 -7.60
N GLU A 83 27.78 -28.69 -6.97
CA GLU A 83 28.29 -28.21 -5.68
C GLU A 83 29.75 -27.71 -5.64
N GLN A 84 30.00 -26.49 -6.13
CA GLN A 84 31.01 -25.58 -5.56
C GLN A 84 31.03 -24.19 -6.21
N GLU A 85 30.07 -23.29 -5.91
CA GLU A 85 30.28 -21.84 -6.13
C GLU A 85 29.49 -21.01 -5.11
N ALA A 86 30.18 -20.57 -4.06
CA ALA A 86 29.90 -19.33 -3.32
C ALA A 86 31.11 -18.99 -2.43
N LYS A 87 32.30 -18.85 -3.02
CA LYS A 87 33.47 -18.35 -2.29
C LYS A 87 34.47 -17.62 -3.19
N GLU A 88 34.01 -16.51 -3.76
CA GLU A 88 34.81 -15.37 -4.25
C GLU A 88 33.76 -14.37 -4.72
N THR A 89 33.61 -13.16 -4.20
CA THR A 89 34.61 -12.10 -4.17
C THR A 89 34.07 -11.01 -3.25
N THR A 90 34.75 -10.70 -2.16
CA THR A 90 34.68 -9.36 -1.54
C THR A 90 36.01 -9.14 -0.83
N GLU A 91 36.98 -8.61 -1.57
CA GLU A 91 38.14 -7.94 -0.95
C GLU A 91 37.59 -6.70 -0.25
N GLU A 92 37.27 -6.91 1.02
CA GLU A 92 36.86 -5.92 1.98
C GLU A 92 38.08 -5.07 2.35
N THR A 93 37.93 -3.76 2.22
CA THR A 93 38.80 -2.79 2.87
C THR A 93 38.72 -3.04 4.38
N LYS A 94 39.74 -3.69 4.92
CA LYS A 94 39.85 -4.03 6.34
C LYS A 94 40.21 -2.78 7.14
N GLU A 95 39.24 -1.88 7.32
CA GLU A 95 39.30 -0.89 8.38
C GLU A 95 39.08 -1.62 9.71
N GLU A 96 40.19 -1.83 10.42
CA GLU A 96 40.23 -2.34 11.78
C GLU A 96 39.63 -1.26 12.72
N VAL A 97 38.30 -1.22 12.78
CA VAL A 97 37.56 -0.43 13.76
C VAL A 97 37.67 -1.15 15.11
N THR A 98 38.38 -0.53 16.04
CA THR A 98 38.52 -1.00 17.41
C THR A 98 37.15 -1.05 18.08
N ALA A 99 36.76 -2.26 18.52
CA ALA A 99 35.40 -2.63 18.96
C ALA A 99 34.98 -2.09 20.33
N GLU A 100 35.64 -1.06 20.86
CA GLU A 100 35.27 -0.43 22.13
C GLU A 100 34.38 0.79 21.90
N GLY A 101 33.06 0.56 21.90
CA GLY A 101 32.17 1.53 22.55
C GLY A 101 31.26 2.41 21.70
N GLN A 102 30.99 2.10 20.43
CA GLN A 102 29.77 2.65 19.82
C GLN A 102 28.56 1.86 20.33
N LYS A 103 28.07 2.29 21.51
CA LYS A 103 26.73 1.97 22.03
C LYS A 103 25.66 2.29 20.96
N GLY A 104 24.41 1.87 21.15
CA GLY A 104 23.26 2.14 20.25
C GLY A 104 23.02 3.63 19.97
N THR A 105 23.91 4.26 19.22
CA THR A 105 23.84 5.66 18.82
C THR A 105 22.89 5.81 17.65
N LEU A 106 22.35 7.01 17.48
CA LEU A 106 21.58 7.39 16.30
C LEU A 106 22.39 7.12 15.00
N GLU A 107 23.67 7.49 14.97
CA GLU A 107 24.53 7.29 13.79
C GLU A 107 24.67 5.81 13.40
N SER A 108 24.88 4.93 14.38
CA SER A 108 24.94 3.49 14.12
C SER A 108 23.59 2.90 13.70
N ALA A 109 22.48 3.43 14.21
CA ALA A 109 21.14 3.06 13.78
C ALA A 109 20.87 3.52 12.33
N GLU A 110 21.26 4.75 11.98
CA GLU A 110 21.13 5.31 10.63
C GLU A 110 21.94 4.53 9.62
N LYS A 111 23.18 4.15 9.95
CA LYS A 111 24.02 3.30 9.09
C LYS A 111 23.33 1.96 8.80
N THR A 112 22.78 1.31 9.82
CA THR A 112 22.05 0.05 9.66
C THR A 112 20.76 0.23 8.85
N GLY A 113 19.97 1.28 9.12
CA GLY A 113 18.75 1.60 8.38
C GLY A 113 19.02 1.84 6.90
N LYS A 114 20.08 2.59 6.58
CA LYS A 114 20.52 2.84 5.21
C LYS A 114 20.97 1.55 4.51
N LEU A 115 21.80 0.73 5.16
CA LEU A 115 22.22 -0.56 4.60
C LEU A 115 21.02 -1.47 4.32
N PHE A 116 20.04 -1.50 5.23
CA PHE A 116 18.82 -2.28 5.04
C PHE A 116 18.02 -1.79 3.81
N ALA A 117 17.82 -0.46 3.68
CA ALA A 117 17.14 0.15 2.54
C ALA A 117 17.89 -0.09 1.21
N ASP A 118 19.22 0.02 1.20
CA ASP A 118 20.06 -0.22 0.01
C ASP A 118 19.95 -1.68 -0.47
N ASN A 119 19.95 -2.64 0.45
CA ASN A 119 19.76 -4.06 0.10
C ASN A 119 18.34 -4.32 -0.44
N TRP A 120 17.32 -3.61 0.07
CA TRP A 120 15.97 -3.66 -0.51
C TRP A 120 15.94 -3.11 -1.93
N GLN A 121 16.51 -1.93 -2.15
CA GLN A 121 16.61 -1.31 -3.48
C GLN A 121 17.27 -2.24 -4.50
N ARG A 122 18.30 -2.98 -4.08
CA ARG A 122 19.05 -3.93 -4.92
C ARG A 122 18.40 -5.32 -5.00
N LYS A 123 17.26 -5.53 -4.34
CA LYS A 123 16.56 -6.81 -4.26
C LYS A 123 17.42 -7.94 -3.67
N GLN A 124 18.36 -7.60 -2.80
CA GLN A 124 19.23 -8.56 -2.10
C GLN A 124 18.55 -9.05 -0.82
N TYR A 125 17.41 -9.73 -0.98
CA TYR A 125 16.52 -10.10 0.12
C TYR A 125 17.14 -11.07 1.14
N ASN A 126 18.03 -11.94 0.68
CA ASN A 126 18.85 -12.80 1.54
C ASN A 126 19.77 -11.99 2.46
N VAL A 127 20.37 -10.91 1.95
CA VAL A 127 21.21 -10.00 2.74
C VAL A 127 20.35 -9.18 3.70
N MET A 128 19.20 -8.66 3.25
CA MET A 128 18.23 -8.00 4.14
C MET A 128 17.82 -8.91 5.31
N TYR A 129 17.60 -10.19 5.04
CA TYR A 129 17.19 -11.15 6.06
C TYR A 129 18.22 -11.29 7.19
N ALA A 130 19.51 -11.06 6.93
CA ALA A 130 20.56 -11.09 7.95
C ALA A 130 20.35 -10.03 9.05
N PHE A 131 19.69 -8.90 8.73
CA PHE A 131 19.39 -7.82 9.66
C PHE A 131 18.25 -8.15 10.63
N PHE A 132 17.47 -9.20 10.41
CA PHE A 132 16.35 -9.52 11.31
C PHE A 132 16.81 -10.09 12.66
N THR A 133 16.06 -9.73 13.70
CA THR A 133 16.18 -10.33 15.03
C THR A 133 15.95 -11.84 14.99
N PRO A 134 16.51 -12.63 15.93
CA PRO A 134 16.24 -14.07 16.03
C PRO A 134 14.75 -14.40 16.11
N SER A 135 13.96 -13.57 16.80
CA SER A 135 12.50 -13.76 16.90
C SER A 135 11.77 -13.65 15.57
N LEU A 136 12.21 -12.79 14.65
CA LEU A 136 11.64 -12.73 13.30
C LEU A 136 12.13 -13.91 12.45
N LYS A 137 13.40 -14.30 12.58
CA LYS A 137 13.98 -15.44 11.87
C LYS A 137 13.36 -16.79 12.25
N GLN A 138 12.75 -16.89 13.44
CA GLN A 138 11.96 -18.06 13.84
C GLN A 138 10.59 -18.13 13.15
N LYS A 139 10.05 -17.01 12.66
CA LYS A 139 8.74 -16.97 12.01
C LYS A 139 8.80 -17.34 10.53
N LYS A 140 9.90 -17.01 9.86
CA LYS A 140 10.12 -17.29 8.42
C LYS A 140 11.59 -17.54 8.19
N THR A 141 11.90 -18.51 7.36
CA THR A 141 13.25 -18.76 6.84
C THR A 141 13.66 -17.67 5.85
N SER A 142 14.96 -17.60 5.53
CA SER A 142 15.46 -16.67 4.51
C SER A 142 14.83 -16.92 3.15
N THR A 143 14.61 -18.18 2.79
CA THR A 143 14.01 -18.56 1.49
C THR A 143 12.55 -18.10 1.42
N GLU A 144 11.74 -18.40 2.44
CA GLU A 144 10.35 -17.95 2.49
C GLU A 144 10.23 -16.42 2.43
N PHE A 145 11.09 -15.71 3.17
CA PHE A 145 11.14 -14.26 3.12
C PHE A 145 11.45 -13.75 1.70
N SER A 146 12.52 -14.23 1.06
CA SER A 146 12.88 -13.82 -0.30
C SER A 146 11.78 -14.14 -1.31
N THR A 147 11.17 -15.33 -1.23
CA THR A 147 10.06 -15.72 -2.11
C THR A 147 8.86 -14.78 -1.96
N ILE A 148 8.49 -14.39 -0.74
CA ILE A 148 7.41 -13.41 -0.52
C ILE A 148 7.79 -12.05 -1.14
N MET A 149 9.02 -11.59 -0.92
CA MET A 149 9.51 -10.32 -1.47
C MET A 149 9.56 -10.30 -3.01
N GLU A 150 9.71 -11.46 -3.65
CA GLU A 150 9.75 -11.60 -5.11
C GLU A 150 8.35 -11.76 -5.73
N LEU A 151 7.47 -12.51 -5.07
CA LEU A 151 6.16 -12.87 -5.62
C LEU A 151 5.06 -11.86 -5.31
N GLU A 152 5.12 -11.16 -4.17
CA GLU A 152 4.08 -10.22 -3.79
C GLU A 152 4.01 -9.05 -4.79
N PRO A 153 2.84 -8.80 -5.41
CA PRO A 153 2.70 -7.78 -6.44
C PRO A 153 3.14 -6.38 -5.99
N LEU A 154 3.05 -6.09 -4.69
CA LEU A 154 3.51 -4.83 -4.11
C LEU A 154 5.03 -4.69 -4.20
N TYR A 155 5.77 -5.72 -3.79
CA TYR A 155 7.24 -5.70 -3.75
C TYR A 155 7.86 -5.86 -5.14
N LYS A 156 7.20 -6.59 -6.04
CA LYS A 156 7.61 -6.68 -7.45
C LYS A 156 7.60 -5.32 -8.16
N ARG A 157 6.74 -4.39 -7.72
CA ARG A 157 6.56 -3.05 -8.29
C ARG A 157 7.42 -1.97 -7.63
N VAL A 158 8.31 -2.34 -6.69
CA VAL A 158 9.24 -1.40 -6.06
C VAL A 158 10.24 -0.91 -7.11
N ASN A 159 10.16 0.38 -7.42
CA ASN A 159 11.08 1.05 -8.32
C ASN A 159 12.24 1.67 -7.54
N LYS A 160 11.92 2.33 -6.42
CA LYS A 160 12.88 3.05 -5.59
C LYS A 160 12.57 2.89 -4.10
N VAL A 161 13.59 2.81 -3.27
CA VAL A 161 13.50 2.83 -1.79
C VAL A 161 14.35 4.00 -1.31
N ASP A 162 13.70 5.02 -0.76
CA ASP A 162 14.34 6.17 -0.15
C ASP A 162 14.41 5.99 1.37
N PHE A 163 15.61 6.09 1.92
CA PHE A 163 15.84 6.14 3.37
C PHE A 163 15.84 7.60 3.82
N ASN A 164 14.82 7.99 4.59
CA ASN A 164 14.60 9.37 5.03
C ASN A 164 15.28 9.67 6.37
N GLY A 165 15.58 8.64 7.17
CA GLY A 165 16.32 8.78 8.43
C GLY A 165 15.90 7.77 9.49
N VAL A 166 16.38 8.00 10.71
CA VAL A 166 16.01 7.23 11.91
C VAL A 166 15.49 8.16 12.98
N LYS A 167 14.48 7.69 13.71
CA LYS A 167 13.98 8.34 14.91
C LYS A 167 14.18 7.41 16.09
N MET A 168 15.03 7.81 17.05
CA MET A 168 15.21 7.05 18.28
C MET A 168 13.92 7.07 19.10
N SER A 169 13.50 5.89 19.55
CA SER A 169 12.36 5.74 20.48
C SER A 169 12.87 5.67 21.92
N ASP A 170 13.97 4.95 22.14
CA ASP A 170 14.74 4.92 23.40
C ASP A 170 16.23 4.60 23.11
N GLU A 171 17.01 4.20 24.12
CA GLU A 171 18.45 3.90 23.96
C GLU A 171 18.73 2.65 23.11
N ASP A 172 17.77 1.73 23.06
CA ASP A 172 17.93 0.41 22.42
C ASP A 172 16.94 0.19 21.28
N THR A 173 16.09 1.17 20.94
CA THR A 173 15.09 1.04 19.88
C THR A 173 15.01 2.29 19.02
N ALA A 174 14.80 2.08 17.72
CA ALA A 174 14.68 3.15 16.75
C ALA A 174 13.66 2.81 15.65
N GLU A 175 12.96 3.83 15.15
CA GLU A 175 12.04 3.73 14.02
C GLU A 175 12.77 4.16 12.74
N LEU A 176 12.70 3.33 11.69
CA LEU A 176 13.19 3.69 10.37
C LEU A 176 12.11 4.48 9.62
N ASP A 177 12.48 5.63 9.06
CA ASP A 177 11.65 6.36 8.11
C ASP A 177 12.11 6.04 6.68
N MET A 178 11.27 5.32 5.94
CA MET A 178 11.53 4.93 4.56
C MET A 178 10.32 5.20 3.67
N THR A 179 10.58 5.62 2.43
CA THR A 179 9.57 5.76 1.38
C THR A 179 9.85 4.75 0.27
N ILE A 180 8.85 3.96 -0.08
CA ILE A 180 8.89 3.08 -1.24
C ILE A 180 8.13 3.71 -2.38
N HIS A 181 8.81 3.92 -3.49
CA HIS A 181 8.20 4.37 -4.73
C HIS A 181 7.84 3.15 -5.56
N THR A 182 6.53 2.98 -5.79
CA THR A 182 6.01 2.00 -6.74
C THR A 182 5.54 2.71 -8.01
N ASN A 183 5.22 1.96 -9.06
CA ASN A 183 4.60 2.54 -10.25
C ASN A 183 3.16 3.05 -10.04
N ILE A 184 2.53 2.75 -8.89
CA ILE A 184 1.16 3.17 -8.57
C ILE A 184 1.17 4.35 -7.59
N GLN A 185 1.97 4.26 -6.54
CA GLN A 185 1.98 5.22 -5.45
C GLN A 185 3.27 5.16 -4.64
N ASP A 186 3.53 6.24 -3.91
CA ASP A 186 4.55 6.29 -2.87
C ASP A 186 3.97 5.77 -1.56
N ILE A 187 4.64 4.80 -0.97
CA ILE A 187 4.25 4.15 0.27
C ILE A 187 5.28 4.53 1.31
N LYS A 188 4.89 5.39 2.25
CA LYS A 188 5.67 5.54 3.48
C LYS A 188 5.53 4.25 4.28
N ILE A 189 6.65 3.67 4.70
CA ILE A 189 6.66 2.50 5.56
C ILE A 189 6.98 2.97 6.98
N PRO A 190 5.97 3.31 7.81
CA PRO A 190 6.17 3.66 9.20
C PRO A 190 6.42 2.43 10.10
N GLY A 191 6.94 1.33 9.54
CA GLY A 191 6.79 -0.01 10.14
C GLY A 191 8.07 -0.78 10.44
N ALA A 192 9.23 -0.30 10.02
CA ALA A 192 10.47 -0.98 10.35
C ALA A 192 11.06 -0.41 11.65
N THR A 193 11.17 -1.24 12.67
CA THR A 193 11.81 -0.87 13.94
C THR A 193 13.11 -1.63 14.11
N LEU A 194 14.14 -0.91 14.53
CA LEU A 194 15.41 -1.47 14.96
C LEU A 194 15.43 -1.69 16.47
N GLU A 195 16.15 -2.71 16.90
CA GLU A 195 16.48 -3.01 18.29
C GLU A 195 17.99 -3.25 18.40
N PHE A 196 18.65 -2.59 19.34
CA PHE A 196 20.07 -2.76 19.61
C PHE A 196 20.26 -3.98 20.49
N MET A 197 20.87 -5.03 19.94
CA MET A 197 21.10 -6.27 20.67
C MET A 197 22.43 -6.90 20.28
N GLY A 198 23.20 -7.37 21.27
CA GLY A 198 24.49 -8.03 21.00
C GLY A 198 25.54 -7.12 20.34
N GLY A 199 25.44 -5.80 20.53
CA GLY A 199 26.35 -4.83 19.93
C GLY A 199 25.99 -4.39 18.51
N GLU A 200 24.83 -4.80 17.99
CA GLU A 200 24.39 -4.48 16.64
C GLU A 200 22.90 -4.09 16.61
N TRP A 201 22.53 -3.25 15.65
CA TRP A 201 21.13 -2.94 15.38
C TRP A 201 20.51 -4.03 14.50
N LYS A 202 19.36 -4.56 14.92
CA LYS A 202 18.59 -5.56 14.19
C LYS A 202 17.16 -5.10 13.95
N VAL A 203 16.58 -5.46 12.82
CA VAL A 203 15.17 -5.20 12.52
C VAL A 203 14.29 -6.14 13.36
N LYS A 204 13.51 -5.55 14.28
CA LYS A 204 12.62 -6.23 15.24
C LYS A 204 11.20 -6.36 14.72
N ALA A 205 10.72 -5.36 13.98
CA ALA A 205 9.45 -5.44 13.28
C ALA A 205 9.63 -4.97 11.84
N PHE A 206 8.93 -5.65 10.93
CA PHE A 206 8.87 -5.31 9.51
C PHE A 206 7.43 -5.64 9.07
N VAL A 207 6.56 -4.67 9.34
CA VAL A 207 5.13 -4.84 9.63
C VAL A 207 4.30 -5.45 8.49
N ASP A 208 4.81 -5.48 7.26
CA ASP A 208 4.06 -6.07 6.16
C ASP A 208 4.44 -7.55 5.95
N VAL A 209 5.72 -7.92 5.79
CA VAL A 209 6.09 -9.28 5.33
C VAL A 209 5.87 -10.40 6.35
N PHE A 210 6.16 -10.17 7.63
CA PHE A 210 6.08 -11.22 8.65
C PHE A 210 4.67 -11.42 9.21
N GLU A 211 3.75 -10.54 8.80
CA GLU A 211 2.41 -10.41 9.36
C GLU A 211 1.32 -10.61 8.28
N LEU A 212 1.66 -10.44 7.00
CA LEU A 212 0.79 -10.70 5.85
C LEU A 212 0.23 -12.12 5.81
N GLU A 213 0.97 -13.15 6.22
CA GLU A 213 0.47 -14.54 6.16
C GLU A 213 -0.65 -14.83 7.15
N ALA A 214 -0.58 -14.32 8.38
CA ALA A 214 -1.67 -14.50 9.35
C ALA A 214 -2.93 -13.78 8.85
N TYR A 215 -2.75 -12.64 8.19
CA TYR A 215 -3.80 -11.90 7.52
C TYR A 215 -4.37 -12.65 6.30
N TYR A 216 -3.55 -13.08 5.35
CA TYR A 216 -3.99 -13.85 4.18
C TYR A 216 -4.59 -15.19 4.57
N ALA A 217 -4.04 -15.91 5.57
CA ALA A 217 -4.63 -17.14 6.07
C ALA A 217 -5.99 -16.88 6.74
N ALA A 218 -6.13 -15.79 7.50
CA ALA A 218 -7.42 -15.39 8.05
C ALA A 218 -8.42 -14.97 6.96
N CYS A 219 -7.96 -14.38 5.85
CA CYS A 219 -8.81 -13.80 4.82
C CYS A 219 -9.04 -14.69 3.59
N SER A 220 -8.20 -15.69 3.34
CA SER A 220 -8.29 -16.61 2.19
C SER A 220 -9.44 -17.61 2.29
N GLY A 221 -9.96 -17.85 3.50
CA GLY A 221 -11.14 -18.69 3.72
C GLY A 221 -12.48 -17.99 3.46
N TYR A 222 -12.48 -16.65 3.33
CA TYR A 222 -13.69 -15.90 3.05
C TYR A 222 -14.01 -16.01 1.56
N ARG A 223 -15.04 -16.80 1.22
CA ARG A 223 -15.66 -16.71 -0.10
C ARG A 223 -16.20 -15.30 -0.22
N TYR A 224 -15.68 -14.56 -1.19
CA TYR A 224 -16.24 -13.28 -1.63
C TYR A 224 -17.65 -13.53 -2.18
N ASP A 225 -18.64 -13.67 -1.31
CA ASP A 225 -19.95 -13.17 -1.68
C ASP A 225 -19.78 -11.66 -1.90
N ASN A 226 -20.47 -11.09 -2.89
CA ASN A 226 -20.21 -9.74 -3.42
C ASN A 226 -20.34 -8.57 -2.40
N LYS A 227 -20.43 -8.87 -1.09
CA LYS A 227 -20.55 -7.93 0.02
C LYS A 227 -19.36 -7.92 0.98
N TYR A 228 -18.61 -9.01 1.12
CA TYR A 228 -17.48 -9.07 2.05
C TYR A 228 -16.16 -8.92 1.30
N THR A 229 -15.56 -7.75 1.41
CA THR A 229 -14.33 -7.40 0.70
C THR A 229 -13.10 -7.77 1.53
N MET A 230 -11.94 -7.76 0.88
CA MET A 230 -10.66 -7.99 1.56
C MET A 230 -10.40 -6.94 2.65
N LYS A 231 -10.96 -5.73 2.48
CA LYS A 231 -10.88 -4.65 3.47
C LYS A 231 -11.70 -4.95 4.72
N ASP A 232 -12.87 -5.58 4.57
CA ASP A 232 -13.71 -6.01 5.69
C ASP A 232 -12.98 -7.09 6.52
N CYS A 233 -12.31 -8.01 5.83
CA CYS A 233 -11.48 -9.00 6.51
C CYS A 233 -10.29 -8.35 7.25
N ALA A 234 -9.60 -7.36 6.65
CA ALA A 234 -8.53 -6.63 7.33
C ALA A 234 -9.00 -5.94 8.60
N TYR A 235 -10.18 -5.32 8.54
CA TYR A 235 -10.81 -4.71 9.69
C TYR A 235 -11.10 -5.73 10.81
N ASP A 236 -11.74 -6.86 10.48
CA ASP A 236 -12.07 -7.89 11.46
C ASP A 236 -10.82 -8.56 12.04
N PHE A 237 -9.81 -8.78 11.21
CA PHE A 237 -8.52 -9.31 11.64
C PHE A 237 -7.83 -8.36 12.61
N ALA A 238 -7.70 -7.07 12.26
CA ALA A 238 -7.10 -6.04 13.12
C ALA A 238 -7.74 -6.01 14.51
N LYS A 239 -9.08 -6.08 14.57
CA LYS A 239 -9.85 -6.15 15.82
C LYS A 239 -9.57 -7.43 16.60
N LYS A 240 -9.54 -8.58 15.92
CA LYS A 240 -9.30 -9.89 16.53
C LYS A 240 -7.91 -9.96 17.18
N VAL A 241 -6.87 -9.52 16.48
CA VAL A 241 -5.49 -9.57 16.98
C VAL A 241 -5.10 -8.35 17.81
N LYS A 242 -5.99 -7.35 17.91
CA LYS A 242 -5.76 -6.07 18.60
C LYS A 242 -4.50 -5.34 18.12
N ASN A 243 -4.12 -5.50 16.85
CA ASN A 243 -2.98 -4.83 16.24
C ASN A 243 -3.45 -3.82 15.19
N SER A 244 -3.22 -2.54 15.45
CA SER A 244 -3.70 -1.44 14.60
C SER A 244 -2.91 -1.29 13.30
N SER A 245 -1.76 -1.96 13.15
CA SER A 245 -1.02 -1.98 11.88
C SER A 245 -1.88 -2.48 10.72
N TYR A 246 -2.71 -3.51 10.96
CA TYR A 246 -3.61 -4.09 9.96
C TYR A 246 -4.75 -3.15 9.55
N CYS A 247 -5.02 -2.10 10.32
CA CYS A 247 -5.98 -1.09 9.88
C CYS A 247 -5.52 -0.42 8.59
N ASN A 248 -4.22 -0.27 8.34
CA ASN A 248 -3.70 0.32 7.10
C ASN A 248 -4.16 -0.45 5.85
N ILE A 249 -4.30 -1.77 5.98
CA ILE A 249 -4.71 -2.66 4.89
C ILE A 249 -6.21 -2.50 4.56
N SER A 250 -7.01 -2.08 5.54
CA SER A 250 -8.44 -1.85 5.36
C SER A 250 -8.76 -0.64 4.46
N GLY A 251 -7.76 0.16 4.10
CA GLY A 251 -7.87 1.32 3.22
C GLY A 251 -8.95 2.29 3.72
N CYS A 252 -10.11 2.26 3.09
CA CYS A 252 -11.24 3.14 3.40
C CYS A 252 -11.85 2.95 4.78
N HIS A 253 -11.60 1.79 5.40
CA HIS A 253 -12.05 1.51 6.75
C HIS A 253 -10.97 1.81 7.79
N TYR A 254 -9.84 2.44 7.44
CA TYR A 254 -8.74 2.70 8.39
C TYR A 254 -9.20 3.41 9.66
N THR A 255 -9.90 4.53 9.49
CA THR A 255 -10.39 5.34 10.60
C THR A 255 -11.41 4.57 11.45
N GLU A 256 -12.30 3.82 10.80
CA GLU A 256 -13.31 2.99 11.47
C GLU A 256 -12.66 1.84 12.25
N CYS A 257 -11.63 1.22 11.67
CA CYS A 257 -10.80 0.20 12.28
C CYS A 257 -10.15 0.70 13.56
N LEU A 258 -9.44 1.84 13.49
CA LEU A 258 -8.81 2.45 14.66
C LEU A 258 -9.84 2.80 15.74
N LYS A 259 -10.98 3.38 15.37
CA LYS A 259 -12.07 3.71 16.31
C LYS A 259 -12.63 2.46 16.99
N ALA A 260 -12.88 1.39 16.24
CA ALA A 260 -13.38 0.12 16.77
C ALA A 260 -12.40 -0.54 17.73
N MET A 261 -11.11 -0.21 17.63
CA MET A 261 -10.05 -0.63 18.55
C MET A 261 -9.84 0.34 19.73
N GLY A 262 -10.69 1.35 19.88
CA GLY A 262 -10.58 2.35 20.95
C GLY A 262 -9.41 3.33 20.77
N LYS A 263 -8.83 3.42 19.58
CA LYS A 263 -7.75 4.37 19.28
C LYS A 263 -8.36 5.72 18.86
N THR A 264 -7.76 6.80 19.36
CA THR A 264 -8.07 8.16 18.91
C THR A 264 -7.41 8.45 17.58
N VAL A 265 -8.21 8.76 16.56
CA VAL A 265 -7.73 9.18 15.23
C VAL A 265 -7.68 10.70 15.16
N ASN A 266 -6.58 11.24 14.64
CA ASN A 266 -6.43 12.67 14.37
C ASN A 266 -7.40 13.10 13.27
N TYR A 267 -8.18 14.16 13.49
CA TYR A 267 -9.19 14.63 12.54
C TYR A 267 -8.60 15.04 11.17
N MET A 268 -7.35 15.52 11.13
CA MET A 268 -6.66 15.83 9.87
C MET A 268 -6.42 14.55 9.07
N HIS A 269 -6.04 13.47 9.75
CA HIS A 269 -5.88 12.16 9.11
C HIS A 269 -7.23 11.63 8.61
N GLU A 270 -8.31 11.78 9.39
CA GLU A 270 -9.67 11.40 8.92
C GLU A 270 -10.08 12.18 7.67
N ALA A 271 -9.78 13.48 7.63
CA ALA A 271 -10.07 14.33 6.48
C ALA A 271 -9.23 13.97 5.23
N GLU A 272 -7.95 13.61 5.41
CA GLU A 272 -7.12 13.11 4.31
C GLU A 272 -7.64 11.77 3.75
N GLN A 273 -8.15 10.89 4.61
CA GLN A 273 -8.74 9.62 4.16
C GLN A 273 -9.95 9.82 3.23
N CYS A 274 -10.71 10.90 3.36
CA CYS A 274 -11.81 11.23 2.43
C CYS A 274 -11.36 11.43 0.97
N LYS A 275 -10.08 11.74 0.73
CA LYS A 275 -9.52 11.86 -0.62
C LYS A 275 -9.24 10.51 -1.25
N ILE A 276 -8.79 9.57 -0.43
CA ILE A 276 -8.47 8.19 -0.83
C ILE A 276 -9.78 7.40 -1.00
N CYS A 277 -10.73 7.68 -0.11
CA CYS A 277 -11.90 6.85 0.08
C CYS A 277 -13.16 7.70 0.07
N GLN A 278 -13.77 7.76 -1.12
CA GLN A 278 -15.06 8.39 -1.31
C GLN A 278 -16.15 7.46 -0.75
N PRO A 279 -16.83 7.83 0.35
CA PRO A 279 -17.94 7.04 0.86
C PRO A 279 -19.02 6.95 -0.22
N VAL A 280 -19.71 5.80 -0.31
CA VAL A 280 -20.79 5.61 -1.28
C VAL A 280 -21.83 6.72 -1.12
N GLY A 281 -22.06 7.48 -2.20
CA GLY A 281 -23.02 8.59 -2.22
C GLY A 281 -22.52 9.91 -1.62
N LYS A 282 -21.23 10.04 -1.29
CA LYS A 282 -20.63 11.30 -0.82
C LYS A 282 -19.47 11.72 -1.72
N THR A 283 -19.36 13.02 -1.96
CA THR A 283 -18.16 13.59 -2.58
C THR A 283 -17.05 13.68 -1.53
N THR A 284 -15.79 13.79 -1.97
CA THR A 284 -14.65 14.03 -1.08
C THR A 284 -14.89 15.25 -0.18
N ASN A 285 -15.46 16.33 -0.72
CA ASN A 285 -15.70 17.56 0.02
C ASN A 285 -16.80 17.41 1.09
N THR A 286 -17.88 16.65 0.80
CA THR A 286 -18.91 16.40 1.81
C THR A 286 -18.42 15.45 2.90
N CYS A 287 -17.55 14.49 2.56
CA CYS A 287 -16.85 13.68 3.56
C CYS A 287 -15.97 14.53 4.49
N ILE A 288 -15.17 15.45 3.93
CA ILE A 288 -14.32 16.35 4.73
C ILE A 288 -15.17 17.29 5.60
N LEU A 289 -16.28 17.81 5.08
CA LEU A 289 -17.24 18.60 5.84
C LEU A 289 -17.80 17.82 7.05
N ASP A 290 -18.18 16.55 6.85
CA ASP A 290 -18.68 15.70 7.94
C ASP A 290 -17.62 15.50 9.03
N VAL A 291 -16.35 15.31 8.65
CA VAL A 291 -15.23 15.26 9.60
C VAL A 291 -15.10 16.58 10.35
N ALA A 292 -15.14 17.72 9.65
CA ALA A 292 -15.04 19.03 10.27
C ALA A 292 -16.15 19.24 11.31
N ILE A 293 -17.41 18.97 10.95
CA ILE A 293 -18.59 19.15 11.80
C ILE A 293 -18.52 18.23 13.02
N SER A 294 -18.29 16.93 12.81
CA SER A 294 -18.31 15.90 13.87
C SER A 294 -17.20 16.08 14.88
N ARG A 295 -16.04 16.62 14.47
CA ARG A 295 -14.90 16.90 15.34
C ARG A 295 -14.90 18.32 15.89
N ASP A 296 -15.79 19.19 15.41
CA ASP A 296 -15.79 20.62 15.68
C ASP A 296 -14.44 21.29 15.33
N LYS A 297 -13.90 20.97 14.15
CA LYS A 297 -12.59 21.43 13.68
C LYS A 297 -12.68 21.92 12.23
N ILE A 298 -12.94 23.21 12.04
CA ILE A 298 -12.98 23.84 10.70
C ILE A 298 -11.66 23.68 9.92
N ALA A 299 -10.53 23.55 10.62
CA ALA A 299 -9.23 23.31 10.02
C ALA A 299 -9.17 22.03 9.18
N ALA A 300 -10.09 21.07 9.36
CA ALA A 300 -10.21 19.91 8.49
C ALA A 300 -10.44 20.30 7.02
N CYS A 301 -11.16 21.40 6.77
CA CYS A 301 -11.41 21.91 5.42
C CYS A 301 -10.13 22.35 4.69
N ASN A 302 -9.01 22.55 5.41
CA ASN A 302 -7.73 22.88 4.78
C ASN A 302 -7.10 21.71 4.05
N THR A 303 -7.60 20.48 4.21
CA THR A 303 -7.14 19.36 3.40
C THR A 303 -7.65 19.46 1.95
N ILE A 304 -8.72 20.21 1.68
CA ILE A 304 -9.16 20.47 0.31
C ILE A 304 -8.12 21.34 -0.40
N SER A 305 -7.64 20.86 -1.55
CA SER A 305 -6.62 21.51 -2.35
C SER A 305 -7.08 22.89 -2.84
N GLU A 306 -6.13 23.81 -2.98
CA GLU A 306 -6.40 25.20 -3.34
C GLU A 306 -6.94 25.32 -4.77
N ASP A 307 -6.53 24.46 -5.71
CA ASP A 307 -7.08 24.41 -7.07
C ASP A 307 -8.62 24.20 -7.13
N ARG A 308 -9.23 23.74 -6.03
CA ARG A 308 -10.69 23.63 -5.86
C ARG A 308 -11.24 24.72 -4.95
N TYR A 309 -10.88 25.98 -5.23
CA TYR A 309 -11.26 27.16 -4.47
C TYR A 309 -12.76 27.21 -4.13
N SER A 310 -13.63 27.00 -5.12
CA SER A 310 -15.09 27.01 -4.90
C SER A 310 -15.52 25.95 -3.90
N ASP A 311 -15.01 24.72 -4.03
CA ASP A 311 -15.40 23.59 -3.19
C ASP A 311 -14.94 23.77 -1.74
N LYS A 312 -13.71 24.23 -1.54
CA LYS A 312 -13.13 24.44 -0.20
C LYS A 312 -13.98 25.43 0.61
N TYR A 313 -14.26 26.58 0.02
CA TYR A 313 -14.93 27.67 0.73
C TYR A 313 -16.45 27.56 0.71
N CYS A 314 -17.04 27.13 -0.41
CA CYS A 314 -18.48 26.94 -0.52
C CYS A 314 -18.95 25.69 0.23
N VAL A 315 -18.43 24.51 -0.12
CA VAL A 315 -18.95 23.25 0.41
C VAL A 315 -18.49 23.05 1.86
N CYS A 316 -17.20 23.20 2.14
CA CYS A 316 -16.68 22.88 3.47
C CYS A 316 -16.79 24.03 4.47
N TYR A 317 -16.16 25.18 4.22
CA TYR A 317 -16.23 26.31 5.19
C TYR A 317 -17.65 26.83 5.37
N GLY A 318 -18.36 27.09 4.26
CA GLY A 318 -19.75 27.55 4.29
C GLY A 318 -20.70 26.52 4.90
N GLY A 319 -20.55 25.24 4.54
CA GLY A 319 -21.30 24.13 5.15
C GLY A 319 -21.05 24.00 6.65
N PHE A 320 -19.80 24.15 7.10
CA PHE A 320 -19.44 24.09 8.51
C PHE A 320 -20.03 25.28 9.28
N ALA A 321 -19.87 26.50 8.76
CA ALA A 321 -20.46 27.71 9.34
C ALA A 321 -21.98 27.58 9.47
N LYS A 322 -22.65 27.00 8.46
CA LYS A 322 -24.09 26.75 8.46
C LYS A 322 -24.50 25.73 9.52
N ALA A 323 -23.79 24.60 9.58
CA ALA A 323 -24.05 23.54 10.56
C ALA A 323 -23.86 24.04 12.01
N LYS A 324 -22.93 24.96 12.23
CA LYS A 324 -22.71 25.61 13.54
C LYS A 324 -23.56 26.85 13.77
N ASN A 325 -24.36 27.27 12.78
CA ASN A 325 -25.14 28.50 12.78
C ASN A 325 -24.30 29.73 13.20
N ASN A 326 -23.08 29.84 12.68
CA ASN A 326 -22.14 30.88 13.06
C ASN A 326 -21.33 31.38 11.84
N VAL A 327 -21.76 32.51 11.28
CA VAL A 327 -21.08 33.17 10.15
C VAL A 327 -19.68 33.68 10.48
N ALA A 328 -19.32 33.81 11.77
CA ALA A 328 -17.98 34.26 12.16
C ALA A 328 -16.87 33.30 11.68
N TYR A 329 -17.20 32.03 11.40
CA TYR A 329 -16.28 31.10 10.75
C TYR A 329 -15.89 31.52 9.31
N CYS A 330 -16.75 32.25 8.59
CA CYS A 330 -16.37 32.84 7.30
C CYS A 330 -15.46 34.07 7.47
N ASN A 331 -15.58 34.79 8.59
CA ASN A 331 -14.74 35.97 8.88
C ASN A 331 -13.27 35.63 9.15
N THR A 332 -12.93 34.36 9.35
CA THR A 332 -11.52 33.93 9.48
C THR A 332 -10.81 33.84 8.12
N ILE A 333 -11.55 33.91 7.01
CA ILE A 333 -11.00 33.90 5.65
C ILE A 333 -10.56 35.33 5.30
N GLN A 334 -9.27 35.51 5.03
CA GLN A 334 -8.69 36.82 4.74
C GLN A 334 -9.02 37.32 3.32
N ASP A 335 -9.06 36.41 2.36
CA ASP A 335 -9.39 36.73 0.98
C ASP A 335 -10.90 37.05 0.83
N PRO A 336 -11.26 38.23 0.28
CA PRO A 336 -12.65 38.68 0.25
C PRO A 336 -13.55 37.85 -0.67
N ASP A 337 -13.02 37.33 -1.78
CA ASP A 337 -13.79 36.51 -2.72
C ASP A 337 -14.12 35.15 -2.11
N ASN A 338 -13.14 34.53 -1.45
CA ASN A 338 -13.33 33.27 -0.73
C ASN A 338 -14.27 33.42 0.48
N LYS A 339 -14.14 34.55 1.20
CA LYS A 339 -15.08 34.88 2.28
C LYS A 339 -16.51 35.00 1.75
N TYR A 340 -16.70 35.67 0.63
CA TYR A 340 -18.01 35.82 -0.01
C TYR A 340 -18.62 34.47 -0.40
N LEU A 341 -17.84 33.54 -0.96
CA LEU A 341 -18.30 32.18 -1.26
C LEU A 341 -18.77 31.42 0.00
N CYS A 342 -18.01 31.52 1.10
CA CYS A 342 -18.40 30.93 2.38
C CYS A 342 -19.73 31.51 2.90
N GLU A 343 -19.89 32.84 2.84
CA GLU A 343 -21.12 33.52 3.30
C GLU A 343 -22.35 33.17 2.45
N LYS A 344 -22.19 32.99 1.13
CA LYS A 344 -23.24 32.50 0.24
C LYS A 344 -23.71 31.11 0.64
N ALA A 345 -22.76 30.17 0.76
CA ALA A 345 -23.06 28.81 1.18
C ALA A 345 -23.69 28.75 2.58
N TYR A 346 -23.24 29.60 3.51
CA TYR A 346 -23.85 29.74 4.84
C TYR A 346 -25.35 30.07 4.75
N LYS A 347 -25.73 30.99 3.86
CA LYS A 347 -27.13 31.36 3.58
C LYS A 347 -27.92 30.26 2.83
N GLY A 348 -27.25 29.20 2.38
CA GLY A 348 -27.83 28.16 1.54
C GLY A 348 -27.99 28.59 0.08
N GLU A 349 -27.28 29.63 -0.34
CA GLU A 349 -27.19 30.01 -1.75
C GLU A 349 -26.23 29.07 -2.48
N TYR A 350 -26.43 28.93 -3.79
CA TYR A 350 -25.54 28.17 -4.64
C TYR A 350 -24.24 28.96 -4.87
N CYS A 351 -23.11 28.26 -4.74
CA CYS A 351 -21.87 28.62 -5.39
C CYS A 351 -21.63 27.59 -6.50
#